data_AF-A0A949S1Q6-F1
#
_entry.id   AF-A0A949S1Q6-F1
#
_cell.length_a   1.000
_cell.length_b   1.000
_cell.length_c   1.000
_cell.angle_alpha   90.00
_cell.angle_beta   90.00
_cell.angle_gamma   90.00
#
_symmetry.space_group_name_H-M   'P 1'
#
loop_
_entity.id
_entity.type
_entity.pdbx_description
1 polymer ?
#
loop_
_entity_poly.entity_id
_entity_poly.type
_entity_poly.pdbx_seq_one_letter_code
_entity_poly.pdbx_strand_id
1 'polypeptide(L)'
;MKNHFILYAIISLLFGCSAADKQKSEKENIEIREKEISEKSDIAGSKIINTAREEQKNKMYSTISDTTVLYWLNDDTLFLAGMSKCNIFAVNVLYKSGFYCPSENVRTYDLMDTSRFTDILPVVKFDDENDLRKGDLIIWNGHVIIYEYYTYINNDLYAVAWWAGSNQQDNGSSVINNVANGKYPLNGDFIVRRPVLK
;
A
#
# COMPACT_ATOMS: atom_id res chain seq x y z
N MET A 1 -39.86 -53.56 -57.89
CA MET A 1 -41.33 -53.53 -57.78
C MET A 1 -41.72 -52.94 -56.44
N LYS A 2 -42.61 -51.95 -56.49
CA LYS A 2 -43.52 -51.45 -55.43
C LYS A 2 -42.94 -50.71 -54.22
N ASN A 3 -43.17 -49.39 -54.27
CA ASN A 3 -43.31 -48.42 -53.19
C ASN A 3 -44.32 -48.85 -52.10
N HIS A 4 -44.12 -48.41 -50.86
CA HIS A 4 -44.97 -47.47 -50.09
C HIS A 4 -44.27 -47.19 -48.72
N PHE A 5 -43.91 -45.97 -48.32
CA PHE A 5 -44.63 -44.72 -47.94
C PHE A 5 -44.89 -44.59 -46.42
N ILE A 6 -44.57 -43.39 -45.88
CA ILE A 6 -45.01 -42.70 -44.62
C ILE A 6 -44.17 -42.99 -43.35
N LEU A 7 -43.31 -42.09 -42.81
CA LEU A 7 -43.43 -40.73 -42.20
C LEU A 7 -43.65 -40.76 -40.67
N TYR A 8 -43.09 -39.75 -39.99
CA TYR A 8 -43.11 -39.33 -38.57
C TYR A 8 -41.83 -39.68 -37.78
N ALA A 9 -41.14 -38.77 -37.08
CA ALA A 9 -41.27 -37.33 -36.93
C ALA A 9 -39.92 -36.75 -36.46
N ILE A 10 -39.59 -35.56 -36.95
CA ILE A 10 -38.53 -34.69 -36.41
C ILE A 10 -39.03 -34.15 -35.07
N ILE A 11 -38.25 -34.34 -33.99
CA ILE A 11 -38.30 -33.47 -32.82
C ILE A 11 -36.87 -33.02 -32.54
N SER A 12 -36.54 -31.86 -33.11
CA SER A 12 -35.54 -30.95 -32.57
C SER A 12 -36.27 -29.99 -31.64
N LEU A 13 -36.15 -30.20 -30.32
CA LEU A 13 -36.43 -29.19 -29.32
C LEU A 13 -35.38 -29.28 -28.20
N LEU A 14 -34.36 -28.43 -28.33
CA LEU A 14 -33.86 -27.56 -27.27
C LEU A 14 -33.70 -28.19 -25.87
N PHE A 15 -32.52 -28.74 -25.59
CA PHE A 15 -31.90 -28.44 -24.29
C PHE A 15 -31.00 -27.23 -24.47
N GLY A 16 -31.65 -26.08 -24.31
CA GLY A 16 -31.01 -24.79 -24.20
C GLY A 16 -30.10 -24.74 -22.98
N CYS A 17 -29.01 -24.01 -23.17
CA CYS A 17 -28.05 -23.56 -22.19
C CYS A 17 -28.66 -23.21 -20.82
N SER A 18 -28.12 -23.80 -19.75
CA SER A 18 -28.31 -23.30 -18.38
C SER A 18 -26.98 -23.25 -17.61
N ALA A 19 -25.88 -22.98 -18.32
CA ALA A 19 -24.57 -22.71 -17.72
C ALA A 19 -24.09 -21.26 -17.94
N ALA A 20 -24.76 -20.47 -18.77
CA ALA A 20 -24.33 -19.11 -19.11
C ALA A 20 -24.71 -18.04 -18.05
N ASP A 21 -25.78 -18.26 -17.27
CA ASP A 21 -26.24 -17.26 -16.27
C ASP A 21 -25.51 -17.36 -14.93
N LYS A 22 -24.95 -18.52 -14.57
CA LYS A 22 -24.11 -18.64 -13.36
C LYS A 22 -22.74 -17.98 -13.56
N GLN A 23 -22.14 -18.17 -14.72
CA GLN A 23 -20.80 -17.64 -14.99
C GLN A 23 -20.78 -16.11 -15.18
N LYS A 24 -21.89 -15.53 -15.63
CA LYS A 24 -22.03 -14.08 -15.79
C LYS A 24 -22.28 -13.37 -14.46
N SER A 25 -23.15 -13.91 -13.60
CA SER A 25 -23.43 -13.32 -12.28
C SER A 25 -22.26 -13.48 -11.30
N GLU A 26 -21.43 -14.51 -11.44
CA GLU A 26 -20.24 -14.71 -10.61
C GLU A 26 -19.08 -13.78 -11.03
N LYS A 27 -18.86 -13.57 -12.34
CA LYS A 27 -17.88 -12.58 -12.84
C LYS A 27 -18.29 -11.14 -12.51
N GLU A 28 -19.56 -10.80 -12.67
CA GLU A 28 -20.08 -9.45 -12.38
C GLU A 28 -20.00 -9.15 -10.86
N ASN A 29 -20.25 -10.14 -9.99
CA ASN A 29 -20.04 -9.98 -8.55
C ASN A 29 -18.56 -9.86 -8.15
N ILE A 30 -17.65 -10.55 -8.85
CA ILE A 30 -16.20 -10.42 -8.62
C ILE A 30 -15.72 -9.02 -9.03
N GLU A 31 -16.11 -8.54 -10.21
CA GLU A 31 -15.75 -7.19 -10.68
C GLU A 31 -16.29 -6.08 -9.76
N ILE A 32 -17.54 -6.19 -9.30
CA ILE A 32 -18.12 -5.22 -8.35
C ILE A 32 -17.35 -5.26 -7.03
N ARG A 33 -17.02 -6.44 -6.52
CA ARG A 33 -16.26 -6.60 -5.27
C ARG A 33 -14.82 -6.08 -5.40
N GLU A 34 -14.14 -6.36 -6.51
CA GLU A 34 -12.79 -5.85 -6.78
C GLU A 34 -12.78 -4.32 -6.92
N LYS A 35 -13.79 -3.76 -7.58
CA LYS A 35 -13.97 -2.31 -7.70
C LYS A 35 -14.24 -1.66 -6.34
N GLU A 36 -15.12 -2.23 -5.51
CA GLU A 36 -15.36 -1.73 -4.15
C GLU A 36 -14.11 -1.86 -3.25
N ILE A 37 -13.32 -2.92 -3.40
CA ILE A 37 -12.05 -3.10 -2.69
C ILE A 37 -11.03 -2.05 -3.16
N SER A 38 -10.96 -1.77 -4.46
CA SER A 38 -10.09 -0.75 -5.06
C SER A 38 -10.46 0.66 -4.56
N GLU A 39 -11.75 1.02 -4.63
CA GLU A 39 -12.24 2.33 -4.17
C GLU A 39 -12.01 2.54 -2.66
N LYS A 40 -12.25 1.52 -1.83
CA LYS A 40 -11.93 1.59 -0.38
C LYS A 40 -10.43 1.68 -0.12
N SER A 41 -9.62 0.96 -0.90
CA SER A 41 -8.15 1.02 -0.81
C SER A 41 -7.62 2.42 -1.15
N ASP A 42 -8.22 3.08 -2.14
CA ASP A 42 -7.82 4.44 -2.55
C ASP A 42 -8.20 5.50 -1.51
N ILE A 43 -9.34 5.36 -0.84
CA ILE A 43 -9.75 6.23 0.28
C ILE A 43 -8.78 6.05 1.45
N ALA A 44 -8.50 4.81 1.83
CA ALA A 44 -7.60 4.46 2.91
C ALA A 44 -6.18 5.01 2.65
N GLY A 45 -5.64 4.78 1.45
CA GLY A 45 -4.36 5.32 1.01
C GLY A 45 -4.32 6.84 0.99
N SER A 46 -5.38 7.50 0.53
CA SER A 46 -5.46 8.97 0.53
C SER A 46 -5.44 9.55 1.94
N LYS A 47 -6.02 8.87 2.93
CA LYS A 47 -5.95 9.27 4.34
C LYS A 47 -4.50 9.21 4.85
N ILE A 48 -3.77 8.14 4.53
CA ILE A 48 -2.34 8.00 4.87
C ILE A 48 -1.54 9.17 4.29
N ILE A 49 -1.72 9.48 3.00
CA ILE A 49 -0.96 10.55 2.33
C ILE A 49 -1.30 11.94 2.89
N ASN A 50 -2.57 12.20 3.18
CA ASN A 50 -2.96 13.47 3.81
C ASN A 50 -2.35 13.62 5.20
N THR A 51 -2.36 12.56 6.01
CA THR A 51 -1.68 12.55 7.31
C THR A 51 -0.16 12.71 7.17
N ALA A 52 0.48 12.08 6.18
CA ALA A 52 1.91 12.27 5.91
C ALA A 52 2.25 13.74 5.61
N ARG A 53 1.42 14.42 4.82
CA ARG A 53 1.56 15.85 4.52
C ARG A 53 1.41 16.74 5.75
N GLU A 54 0.50 16.40 6.66
CA GLU A 54 0.34 17.12 7.92
C GLU A 54 1.53 16.87 8.85
N GLU A 55 1.95 15.61 8.98
CA GLU A 55 3.09 15.21 9.81
C GLU A 55 4.42 15.79 9.34
N GLN A 56 4.59 16.01 8.02
CA GLN A 56 5.78 16.67 7.45
C GLN A 56 6.10 18.01 8.14
N LYS A 57 5.08 18.72 8.62
CA LYS A 57 5.22 20.03 9.28
C LYS A 57 5.65 19.94 10.74
N ASN A 58 5.74 18.74 11.31
CA ASN A 58 6.10 18.55 12.69
C ASN A 58 7.61 18.69 12.92
N LYS A 59 7.99 19.59 13.83
CA LYS A 59 9.39 19.88 14.17
C LYS A 59 10.15 18.68 14.73
N MET A 60 9.46 17.69 15.28
CA MET A 60 10.12 16.49 15.83
C MET A 60 10.86 15.68 14.76
N TYR A 61 10.57 15.88 13.47
CA TYR A 61 11.30 15.21 12.40
C TYR A 61 12.58 15.94 11.99
N SER A 62 12.75 17.21 12.38
CA SER A 62 13.91 18.02 12.01
C SER A 62 15.23 17.40 12.48
N THR A 63 16.32 17.69 11.75
CA THR A 63 17.66 17.18 12.06
C THR A 63 18.23 17.69 13.39
N ILE A 64 17.72 18.82 13.89
CA ILE A 64 18.12 19.41 15.17
C ILE A 64 17.35 18.83 16.35
N SER A 65 16.27 18.06 16.11
CA SER A 65 15.50 17.41 17.16
C SER A 65 16.05 16.01 17.41
N ASP A 66 16.61 15.80 18.60
CA ASP A 66 17.13 14.49 19.03
C ASP A 66 16.09 13.64 19.78
N THR A 67 14.85 14.14 19.85
CA THR A 67 13.72 13.45 20.46
C THR A 67 12.60 13.28 19.45
N THR A 68 11.85 12.21 19.57
CA THR A 68 10.62 12.03 18.79
C THR A 68 9.55 11.36 19.63
N VAL A 69 8.31 11.47 19.19
CA VAL A 69 7.14 10.91 19.88
C VAL A 69 6.65 9.70 19.11
N LEU A 70 6.41 8.60 19.82
CA LEU A 70 5.84 7.36 19.31
C LEU A 70 4.34 7.38 19.62
N TYR A 71 3.54 7.99 18.75
CA TYR A 71 2.11 8.22 19.04
C TYR A 71 1.33 6.92 19.32
N TRP A 72 1.75 5.83 18.68
CA TRP A 72 1.10 4.53 18.85
C TRP A 72 1.43 3.82 20.17
N LEU A 73 2.41 4.32 20.92
CA LEU A 73 2.82 3.81 22.22
C LEU A 73 2.45 4.79 23.34
N ASN A 74 1.24 5.36 23.27
CA ASN A 74 0.73 6.32 24.25
C ASN A 74 1.63 7.56 24.38
N ASP A 75 2.03 8.13 23.24
CA ASP A 75 2.87 9.34 23.16
C ASP A 75 4.23 9.20 23.87
N ASP A 76 4.80 7.98 23.88
CA ASP A 76 6.13 7.74 24.45
C ASP A 76 7.21 8.55 23.74
N THR A 77 8.17 9.07 24.51
CA THR A 77 9.25 9.92 23.99
C THR A 77 10.54 9.12 23.85
N LEU A 78 11.06 9.06 22.62
CA LEU A 78 12.29 8.37 22.30
C LEU A 78 13.43 9.37 22.05
N PHE A 79 14.57 9.16 22.72
CA PHE A 79 15.83 9.81 22.41
C PHE A 79 16.55 9.06 21.28
N LEU A 80 16.98 9.79 20.26
CA LEU A 80 17.44 9.21 19.00
C LEU A 80 18.95 9.14 18.89
N ALA A 81 19.71 9.94 19.65
CA ALA A 81 21.17 10.00 19.57
C ALA A 81 21.68 10.08 18.10
N GLY A 82 21.01 10.90 17.28
CA GLY A 82 21.33 11.08 15.85
C GLY A 82 20.79 10.02 14.88
N MET A 83 19.96 9.07 15.33
CA MET A 83 19.31 8.09 14.43
C MET A 83 18.28 8.74 13.49
N SER A 84 18.11 8.16 12.29
CA SER A 84 17.09 8.56 11.34
C SER A 84 15.67 8.22 11.84
N LYS A 85 14.67 8.92 11.32
CA LYS A 85 13.28 8.85 11.81
C LYS A 85 12.30 8.22 10.81
N CYS A 86 12.80 7.56 9.75
CA CYS A 86 11.96 7.08 8.64
C CYS A 86 10.87 6.09 9.08
N ASN A 87 11.23 5.10 9.90
CA ASN A 87 10.30 4.14 10.50
C ASN A 87 9.29 4.80 11.43
N ILE A 88 9.76 5.71 12.28
CA ILE A 88 8.90 6.40 13.25
C ILE A 88 7.89 7.28 12.53
N PHE A 89 8.33 8.02 11.50
CA PHE A 89 7.45 8.78 10.62
C PHE A 89 6.38 7.88 9.99
N ALA A 90 6.77 6.76 9.39
CA ALA A 90 5.83 5.84 8.75
C ALA A 90 4.77 5.33 9.74
N VAL A 91 5.18 4.82 10.91
CA VAL A 91 4.24 4.26 11.90
C VAL A 91 3.38 5.36 12.54
N ASN A 92 3.93 6.55 12.81
CA ASN A 92 3.15 7.69 13.30
C ASN A 92 2.06 8.11 12.30
N VAL A 93 2.38 8.15 11.02
CA VAL A 93 1.41 8.43 9.95
C VAL A 93 0.32 7.36 9.97
N LEU A 94 0.67 6.07 9.94
CA LEU A 94 -0.31 4.99 9.98
C LEU A 94 -1.23 5.07 11.21
N TYR A 95 -0.66 5.32 12.39
CA TYR A 95 -1.42 5.44 13.63
C TYR A 95 -2.43 6.57 13.57
N LYS A 96 -1.98 7.78 13.17
CA LYS A 96 -2.83 8.97 13.04
C LYS A 96 -3.87 8.82 11.93
N SER A 97 -3.59 8.04 10.90
CA SER A 97 -4.54 7.69 9.85
C SER A 97 -5.53 6.59 10.28
N GLY A 98 -5.38 5.99 11.47
CA GLY A 98 -6.33 5.00 12.00
C GLY A 98 -6.06 3.56 11.56
N PHE A 99 -4.81 3.20 11.28
CA PHE A 99 -4.40 1.84 10.95
C PHE A 99 -3.86 1.11 12.18
N TYR A 100 -3.90 -0.22 12.16
CA TYR A 100 -3.24 -1.03 13.17
C TYR A 100 -1.74 -0.75 13.15
N CYS A 101 -1.14 -0.73 14.33
CA CYS A 101 0.28 -0.46 14.51
C CYS A 101 0.87 -1.49 15.47
N PRO A 102 2.18 -1.77 15.38
CA PRO A 102 2.86 -2.64 16.32
C PRO A 102 2.65 -2.21 17.78
N SER A 103 2.62 -3.16 18.71
CA SER A 103 2.46 -2.88 20.15
C SER A 103 3.76 -2.43 20.82
N GLU A 104 4.85 -2.33 20.08
CA GLU A 104 6.19 -2.02 20.56
C GLU A 104 6.87 -0.98 19.65
N ASN A 105 8.03 -0.50 20.08
CA ASN A 105 8.88 0.33 19.23
C ASN A 105 9.50 -0.54 18.14
N VAL A 106 9.42 -0.09 16.89
CA VAL A 106 9.78 -0.87 15.72
C VAL A 106 10.88 -0.15 14.96
N ARG A 107 12.01 -0.82 14.77
CA ARG A 107 13.12 -0.36 13.94
C ARG A 107 12.90 -0.81 12.50
N THR A 108 13.62 -0.22 11.55
CA THR A 108 13.40 -0.53 10.13
C THR A 108 13.68 -2.00 9.79
N TYR A 109 14.64 -2.65 10.47
CA TYR A 109 14.88 -4.09 10.25
C TYR A 109 13.72 -4.96 10.75
N ASP A 110 12.99 -4.53 11.79
CA ASP A 110 11.82 -5.24 12.28
C ASP A 110 10.69 -5.17 11.23
N LEU A 111 10.56 -4.02 10.55
CA LEU A 111 9.65 -3.86 9.41
C LEU A 111 10.11 -4.71 8.21
N MET A 112 11.40 -4.93 8.00
CA MET A 112 11.90 -5.78 6.91
C MET A 112 11.67 -7.28 7.16
N ASP A 113 11.52 -7.71 8.41
CA ASP A 113 11.34 -9.12 8.78
C ASP A 113 9.94 -9.65 8.42
N THR A 114 9.86 -10.39 7.31
CA THR A 114 8.60 -10.91 6.75
C THR A 114 7.82 -11.85 7.67
N SER A 115 8.43 -12.35 8.75
CA SER A 115 7.76 -13.18 9.76
C SER A 115 6.99 -12.38 10.82
N ARG A 116 7.23 -11.06 10.89
CA ARG A 116 6.64 -10.17 11.89
C ARG A 116 5.49 -9.35 11.33
N PHE A 117 4.59 -8.94 12.22
CA PHE A 117 3.48 -8.01 11.93
C PHE A 117 2.56 -8.47 10.80
N THR A 118 2.44 -9.77 10.56
CA THR A 118 1.71 -10.34 9.41
C THR A 118 0.21 -10.06 9.46
N ASP A 119 -0.33 -9.79 10.64
CA ASP A 119 -1.73 -9.47 10.92
C ASP A 119 -2.08 -7.99 10.70
N ILE A 120 -1.11 -7.09 10.85
CA ILE A 120 -1.33 -5.62 10.82
C ILE A 120 -0.63 -4.91 9.66
N LEU A 121 0.47 -5.48 9.17
CA LEU A 121 1.29 -4.99 8.06
C LEU A 121 1.72 -6.18 7.18
N PRO A 122 0.78 -6.98 6.63
CA PRO A 122 1.09 -8.13 5.78
C PRO A 122 2.01 -7.74 4.63
N VAL A 123 2.95 -8.63 4.32
CA VAL A 123 3.77 -8.54 3.12
C VAL A 123 2.89 -8.83 1.92
N VAL A 124 2.93 -7.96 0.92
CA VAL A 124 2.30 -8.19 -0.37
C VAL A 124 3.37 -8.56 -1.39
N LYS A 125 3.05 -9.53 -2.24
CA LYS A 125 3.91 -9.88 -3.37
C LYS A 125 3.95 -8.68 -4.31
N PHE A 126 5.14 -8.34 -4.78
CA PHE A 126 5.38 -7.31 -5.78
C PHE A 126 6.00 -8.00 -7.00
N ASP A 127 5.16 -8.27 -8.01
CA ASP A 127 5.59 -8.78 -9.30
C ASP A 127 5.80 -7.62 -10.29
N ASP A 128 4.92 -6.62 -10.26
CA ASP A 128 5.03 -5.39 -11.05
C ASP A 128 4.40 -4.16 -10.37
N GLU A 129 4.51 -2.98 -11.00
CA GLU A 129 4.07 -1.71 -10.43
C GLU A 129 2.55 -1.62 -10.15
N ASN A 130 1.74 -2.49 -10.75
CA ASN A 130 0.29 -2.53 -10.53
C ASN A 130 -0.08 -3.19 -9.20
N ASP A 131 0.86 -3.92 -8.57
CA ASP A 131 0.66 -4.49 -7.24
C ASP A 131 0.72 -3.43 -6.13
N LEU A 132 1.37 -2.29 -6.39
CA LEU A 132 1.53 -1.20 -5.43
C LEU A 132 0.23 -0.40 -5.30
N ARG A 133 -0.14 -0.13 -4.06
CA ARG A 133 -1.28 0.70 -3.72
C ARG A 133 -0.85 1.88 -2.89
N LYS A 134 -1.46 3.04 -3.14
CA LYS A 134 -1.25 4.25 -2.36
C LYS A 134 -1.37 3.95 -0.86
N GLY A 135 -0.39 4.37 -0.08
CA GLY A 135 -0.28 4.11 1.35
C GLY A 135 0.47 2.83 1.73
N ASP A 136 0.85 1.97 0.76
CA ASP A 136 1.76 0.86 1.02
C ASP A 136 3.10 1.38 1.56
N LEU A 137 3.71 0.61 2.46
CA LEU A 137 5.07 0.86 2.94
C LEU A 137 6.04 0.09 2.05
N ILE A 138 7.02 0.77 1.47
CA ILE A 138 8.14 0.14 0.75
C ILE A 138 9.36 0.22 1.64
N ILE A 139 9.97 -0.93 1.94
CA ILE A 139 10.95 -1.09 3.02
C ILE A 139 12.20 -1.76 2.46
N TRP A 140 13.36 -1.12 2.69
CA TRP A 140 14.69 -1.66 2.50
C TRP A 140 15.36 -1.89 3.87
N ASN A 141 16.50 -2.56 3.87
CA ASN A 141 17.33 -2.63 5.08
C ASN A 141 17.82 -1.23 5.49
N GLY A 142 17.17 -0.65 6.51
CA GLY A 142 17.51 0.66 7.07
C GLY A 142 16.68 1.84 6.54
N HIS A 143 15.77 1.65 5.59
CA HIS A 143 14.90 2.73 5.10
C HIS A 143 13.46 2.28 4.84
N VAL A 144 12.51 3.19 5.05
CA VAL A 144 11.09 2.98 4.72
C VAL A 144 10.48 4.26 4.18
N ILE A 145 9.66 4.10 3.14
CA ILE A 145 8.90 5.17 2.51
C ILE A 145 7.40 4.81 2.46
N ILE A 146 6.54 5.82 2.43
CA ILE A 146 5.10 5.68 2.22
C ILE A 146 4.80 5.96 0.75
N TYR A 147 4.40 4.94 0.00
CA TYR A 147 4.16 5.04 -1.44
C TYR A 147 2.89 5.84 -1.78
N GLU A 148 2.97 6.76 -2.75
CA GLU A 148 1.82 7.51 -3.25
C GLU A 148 1.39 7.06 -4.64
N TYR A 149 2.33 7.01 -5.59
CA TYR A 149 2.17 6.51 -6.96
C TYR A 149 3.56 6.27 -7.58
N TYR A 150 3.62 5.63 -8.75
CA TYR A 150 4.88 5.42 -9.46
C TYR A 150 5.06 6.38 -10.63
N THR A 151 6.31 6.59 -11.05
CA THR A 151 6.66 7.31 -12.27
C THR A 151 7.90 6.71 -12.89
N TYR A 152 8.09 6.92 -14.19
CA TYR A 152 9.28 6.50 -14.91
C TYR A 152 10.20 7.69 -15.18
N ILE A 153 11.50 7.52 -14.95
CA ILE A 153 12.54 8.48 -15.35
C ILE A 153 13.59 7.70 -16.12
N ASN A 154 13.82 8.04 -17.38
CA ASN A 154 14.80 7.34 -18.24
C ASN A 154 14.58 5.80 -18.26
N ASN A 155 13.31 5.36 -18.26
CA ASN A 155 12.87 3.96 -18.18
C ASN A 155 13.08 3.25 -16.83
N ASP A 156 13.64 3.93 -15.83
CA ASP A 156 13.75 3.39 -14.47
C ASP A 156 12.48 3.72 -13.67
N LEU A 157 12.02 2.75 -12.87
CA LEU A 157 10.84 2.88 -12.02
C LEU A 157 11.16 3.63 -10.72
N TYR A 158 10.36 4.63 -10.41
CA TYR A 158 10.45 5.41 -9.17
C TYR A 158 9.12 5.41 -8.43
N ALA A 159 9.17 5.32 -7.11
CA ALA A 159 8.07 5.66 -6.24
C ALA A 159 8.08 7.18 -5.99
N VAL A 160 6.95 7.82 -6.20
CA VAL A 160 6.66 9.10 -5.55
C VAL A 160 6.12 8.78 -4.17
N ALA A 161 6.80 9.28 -3.15
CA ALA A 161 6.62 8.79 -1.78
C ALA A 161 6.97 9.83 -0.72
N TRP A 162 6.64 9.50 0.52
CA TRP A 162 6.91 10.30 1.72
C TRP A 162 7.87 9.58 2.67
N TRP A 163 8.88 10.28 3.19
CA TRP A 163 9.80 9.70 4.18
C TRP A 163 10.52 10.78 5.00
N ALA A 164 10.84 10.46 6.26
CA ALA A 164 11.79 11.23 7.07
C ALA A 164 13.23 10.77 6.83
N GLY A 165 14.22 11.62 7.07
CA GLY A 165 15.63 11.30 6.87
C GLY A 165 16.19 11.74 5.52
N SER A 166 15.63 12.77 4.90
CA SER A 166 16.18 13.30 3.64
C SER A 166 17.58 13.91 3.84
N ASN A 167 18.50 13.70 2.90
CA ASN A 167 19.78 14.42 2.89
C ASN A 167 19.68 15.83 2.28
N GLN A 168 18.51 16.18 1.72
CA GLN A 168 18.27 17.48 1.13
C GLN A 168 17.94 18.53 2.21
N GLN A 169 18.31 19.78 1.96
CA GLN A 169 17.95 20.90 2.83
C GLN A 169 16.44 21.14 2.79
N ASP A 170 15.89 21.60 3.92
CA ASP A 170 14.51 22.07 4.01
C ASP A 170 14.30 23.20 3.00
N ASN A 171 13.32 23.03 2.11
CA ASN A 171 13.01 23.95 1.03
C ASN A 171 11.58 24.51 1.14
N GLY A 172 10.91 24.28 2.27
CA GLY A 172 9.54 24.75 2.53
C GLY A 172 8.45 24.16 1.62
N SER A 173 8.79 23.18 0.77
CA SER A 173 7.88 22.60 -0.22
C SER A 173 7.95 21.07 -0.23
N SER A 174 8.84 20.49 -1.04
CA SER A 174 9.03 19.04 -1.11
C SER A 174 9.80 18.48 0.09
N VAL A 175 10.55 19.30 0.81
CA VAL A 175 11.29 18.89 2.02
C VAL A 175 10.98 19.88 3.12
N ILE A 176 10.38 19.40 4.21
CA ILE A 176 10.04 20.19 5.40
C ILE A 176 10.37 19.36 6.64
N ASN A 177 11.07 19.94 7.62
CA ASN A 177 11.54 19.25 8.84
C ASN A 177 12.20 17.89 8.55
N ASN A 178 13.06 17.82 7.51
CA ASN A 178 13.74 16.58 7.10
C ASN A 178 12.83 15.47 6.53
N VAL A 179 11.54 15.75 6.38
CA VAL A 179 10.57 14.86 5.71
C VAL A 179 10.42 15.29 4.26
N ALA A 180 10.72 14.39 3.34
CA ALA A 180 10.58 14.59 1.91
C ALA A 180 9.26 14.01 1.38
N ASN A 181 8.66 14.72 0.43
CA ASN A 181 7.83 14.16 -0.64
C ASN A 181 8.66 14.23 -1.92
N GLY A 182 9.06 13.09 -2.45
CA GLY A 182 9.92 13.07 -3.62
C GLY A 182 9.90 11.74 -4.35
N LYS A 183 10.80 11.64 -5.33
CA LYS A 183 10.97 10.44 -6.16
C LYS A 183 12.09 9.58 -5.56
N TYR A 184 11.79 8.31 -5.32
CA TYR A 184 12.72 7.32 -4.79
C TYR A 184 12.84 6.15 -5.77
N PRO A 185 14.05 5.75 -6.21
CA PRO A 185 14.19 4.66 -7.17
C PRO A 185 13.72 3.35 -6.55
N LEU A 186 12.90 2.58 -7.28
CA LEU A 186 12.48 1.24 -6.86
C LEU A 186 13.46 0.21 -7.41
N ASN A 187 14.57 0.05 -6.70
CA ASN A 187 15.60 -0.94 -7.03
C ASN A 187 16.16 -1.62 -5.77
N GLY A 188 16.91 -2.71 -6.00
CA GLY A 188 17.47 -3.52 -4.92
C GLY A 188 16.43 -4.37 -4.17
N ASP A 189 16.86 -4.96 -3.07
CA ASP A 189 16.04 -5.87 -2.27
C ASP A 189 15.16 -5.08 -1.29
N PHE A 190 13.91 -4.86 -1.68
CA PHE A 190 12.87 -4.30 -0.84
C PHE A 190 11.70 -5.26 -0.66
N ILE A 191 10.88 -5.00 0.36
CA ILE A 191 9.57 -5.61 0.50
C ILE A 191 8.49 -4.53 0.50
N VAL A 192 7.27 -4.94 0.19
CA VAL A 192 6.08 -4.09 0.28
C VAL A 192 5.20 -4.61 1.39
N ARG A 193 4.78 -3.72 2.30
CA ARG A 193 3.79 -4.02 3.34
C ARG A 193 2.55 -3.18 3.15
N ARG A 194 1.40 -3.82 3.29
CA ARG A 194 0.10 -3.16 3.14
C ARG A 194 -0.56 -2.95 4.50
N PRO A 195 -0.71 -1.70 4.97
CA PRO A 195 -1.34 -1.42 6.25
C PRO A 195 -2.79 -1.90 6.34
N VAL A 196 -3.17 -2.47 7.48
CA VAL A 196 -4.54 -2.91 7.78
C VAL A 196 -5.28 -1.84 8.61
N LEU A 197 -6.46 -1.45 8.15
CA LEU A 197 -7.31 -0.46 8.82
C LEU A 197 -7.86 -1.02 10.15
N LYS A 198 -7.97 -0.18 11.18
CA LYS A 198 -8.56 -0.55 12.47
C LYS A 198 -10.04 -0.93 12.39
#